data_AF-A0A640SDP3-F1
#
_entry.id   AF-A0A640SDP3-F1
#
_cell.length_a   1.000
_cell.length_b   1.000
_cell.length_c   1.000
_cell.angle_alpha   90.00
_cell.angle_beta   90.00
_cell.angle_gamma   90.00
#
_symmetry.space_group_name_H-M   'P 1'
#
loop_
_entity.id
_entity.type
_entity.pdbx_description
1 polymer ?
#
loop_
_entity_poly.entity_id
_entity_poly.type
_entity_poly.pdbx_seq_one_letter_code
_entity_poly.pdbx_strand_id
1 'polypeptide(L)'
;MPAPRTSAPSTTTGSDALLYLLFGIFGLAFTFGSLAWLTANITNFTLGSGPWTSFAVTDALLRPEALWPHLGPTALLVGARIIPGLLSVALGALGLVLWVPLRGGAQNGLAGKRDLAPLLDKQITAKARSLRPSLSGRECKRGRPC
;
A
#
# COMPACT_ATOMS: atom_id res chain seq x y z
N MET A 1 -44.07 32.56 6.13
CA MET A 1 -42.74 32.54 6.77
C MET A 1 -41.74 32.06 5.72
N PRO A 2 -40.72 32.83 5.30
CA PRO A 2 -39.70 32.31 4.40
C PRO A 2 -38.82 31.32 5.17
N ALA A 3 -38.50 30.19 4.54
CA ALA A 3 -37.68 29.14 5.15
C ALA A 3 -36.25 29.65 5.43
N PRO A 4 -35.57 29.17 6.50
CA PRO A 4 -34.20 29.56 6.80
C PRO A 4 -33.28 29.10 5.66
N ARG A 5 -32.49 30.01 5.09
CA ARG A 5 -31.43 29.62 4.15
C ARG A 5 -30.33 28.92 4.96
N THR A 6 -30.13 27.64 4.66
CA THR A 6 -28.95 26.90 5.11
C THR A 6 -27.73 27.42 4.33
N SER A 7 -26.93 28.26 4.97
CA SER A 7 -25.60 28.62 4.47
C SER A 7 -24.75 27.34 4.42
N ALA A 8 -24.28 26.96 3.23
CA ALA A 8 -23.32 25.88 3.10
C ALA A 8 -22.03 26.23 3.88
N PRO A 9 -21.45 25.29 4.62
CA PRO A 9 -20.19 25.56 5.32
C PRO A 9 -19.12 25.84 4.27
N SER A 10 -18.45 26.99 4.41
CA SER A 10 -17.32 27.36 3.57
C SER A 10 -16.23 26.30 3.72
N THR A 11 -16.12 25.42 2.72
CA THR A 11 -15.07 24.40 2.68
C THR A 11 -13.74 25.10 2.50
N THR A 12 -12.94 25.16 3.56
CA THR A 12 -11.54 25.63 3.51
C THR A 12 -10.66 24.57 2.85
N THR A 13 -10.88 24.30 1.56
CA THR A 13 -10.17 23.29 0.78
C THR A 13 -8.63 23.48 0.82
N GLY A 14 -8.16 24.71 1.02
CA GLY A 14 -6.72 25.02 1.15
C GLY A 14 -6.08 24.52 2.44
N SER A 15 -6.77 24.58 3.59
CA SER A 15 -6.19 24.15 4.87
C SER A 15 -6.10 22.63 4.96
N ASP A 16 -7.07 21.91 4.40
CA ASP A 16 -7.12 20.45 4.41
C ASP A 16 -5.96 19.84 3.59
N ALA A 17 -5.69 20.41 2.41
CA ALA A 17 -4.54 20.02 1.60
C ALA A 17 -3.19 20.27 2.31
N LEU A 18 -3.06 21.39 3.02
CA LEU A 18 -1.86 21.72 3.77
C LEU A 18 -1.64 20.74 4.94
N LEU A 19 -2.72 20.36 5.64
CA LEU A 19 -2.66 19.37 6.71
C LEU A 19 -2.27 18.00 6.18
N TYR A 20 -2.85 17.54 5.06
CA TYR A 20 -2.45 16.27 4.45
C TYR A 20 -0.99 16.28 4.00
N LEU A 21 -0.51 17.39 3.43
CA LEU A 21 0.89 17.53 3.06
C LEU A 21 1.80 17.48 4.29
N LEU A 22 1.42 18.16 5.38
CA LEU A 22 2.14 18.12 6.64
C LEU A 22 2.25 16.69 7.19
N PHE A 23 1.12 15.98 7.30
CA PHE A 23 1.11 14.59 7.76
C PHE A 23 1.87 13.66 6.81
N GLY A 24 1.81 13.90 5.51
CA GLY A 24 2.58 13.16 4.52
C GLY A 24 4.08 13.33 4.70
N ILE A 25 4.56 14.57 4.89
CA ILE A 25 5.97 14.86 5.13
C ILE A 25 6.42 14.28 6.47
N PHE A 26 5.64 14.44 7.54
CA PHE A 26 5.97 13.87 8.85
C PHE A 26 6.02 12.35 8.80
N GLY A 27 5.04 11.71 8.17
CA GLY A 27 5.02 10.26 7.97
C GLY A 27 6.24 9.78 7.18
N LEU A 28 6.60 10.50 6.11
CA LEU A 28 7.77 10.16 5.29
C LEU A 28 9.08 10.32 6.08
N ALA A 29 9.24 11.43 6.80
CA ALA A 29 10.43 11.68 7.61
C ALA A 29 10.56 10.65 8.73
N PHE A 30 9.46 10.30 9.41
CA PHE A 30 9.45 9.33 10.48
C PHE A 30 9.75 7.91 9.99
N THR A 31 9.11 7.48 8.90
CA THR A 31 9.36 6.15 8.30
C THR A 31 10.79 6.04 7.81
N PHE A 32 11.27 7.02 7.03
CA PHE A 32 12.64 7.02 6.53
C PHE A 32 13.66 7.04 7.67
N GLY A 33 13.49 7.91 8.68
CA GLY A 33 14.44 7.99 9.80
C GLY A 33 14.42 6.73 10.68
N SER A 34 13.26 6.08 10.84
CA SER A 34 13.17 4.78 11.55
C SER A 34 13.88 3.67 10.79
N LEU A 35 13.72 3.64 9.46
CA LEU A 35 14.44 2.70 8.61
C LEU A 35 15.94 2.96 8.66
N ALA A 36 16.37 4.23 8.53
CA ALA A 36 17.76 4.62 8.59
C ALA A 36 18.41 4.23 9.92
N TRP A 37 17.71 4.44 11.04
CA TRP A 37 18.16 3.97 12.35
C TRP A 37 18.30 2.46 12.42
N LEU A 38 17.33 1.71 11.90
CA LEU A 38 17.36 0.25 11.93
C LEU A 38 18.50 -0.31 11.06
N THR A 39 18.60 0.16 9.81
CA THR A 39 19.59 -0.35 8.85
C THR A 39 21.00 0.02 9.28
N ALA A 40 21.23 1.23 9.78
CA ALA A 40 22.55 1.64 10.28
C ALA A 40 22.95 0.88 11.56
N ASN A 41 22.02 0.57 12.47
CA ASN A 41 22.34 -0.29 13.61
C ASN A 41 22.67 -1.73 13.20
N ILE A 42 21.95 -2.29 12.21
CA ILE A 42 22.28 -3.61 11.65
C ILE A 42 23.68 -3.57 11.01
N THR A 43 24.00 -2.52 10.25
CA THR A 43 25.33 -2.33 9.67
C THR A 43 26.41 -2.21 10.77
N ASN A 44 26.14 -1.47 11.84
CA ASN A 44 27.03 -1.35 12.99
C ASN A 44 27.30 -2.72 13.66
N PHE A 45 26.24 -3.49 13.89
CA PHE A 45 26.32 -4.80 14.51
C PHE A 45 27.09 -5.81 13.63
N THR A 46 26.80 -5.81 12.32
CA THR A 46 27.44 -6.73 11.36
C THR A 46 28.92 -6.41 11.14
N LEU A 47 29.31 -5.13 11.18
CA LEU A 47 30.70 -4.69 11.10
C LEU A 47 31.42 -4.75 12.46
N GLY A 48 30.74 -5.12 13.55
CA GLY A 48 31.31 -5.15 14.90
C GLY A 48 31.87 -3.81 15.36
N SER A 49 31.38 -2.70 14.82
CA SER A 49 32.00 -1.38 14.98
C SER A 49 31.63 -0.68 16.29
N GLY A 50 30.62 -1.17 17.02
CA GLY A 50 30.24 -0.62 18.31
C GLY A 50 28.95 -1.20 18.90
N PRO A 51 28.53 -0.70 20.07
CA PRO A 51 27.28 -1.10 20.71
C PRO A 51 26.05 -0.64 19.93
N TRP A 52 24.91 -1.29 20.17
CA TRP A 52 23.63 -0.88 19.58
C TRP A 52 23.17 0.46 20.15
N THR A 53 22.88 1.43 19.29
CA THR A 53 22.50 2.78 19.73
C THR A 53 21.01 2.87 20.03
N SER A 54 20.63 3.63 21.05
CA SER A 54 19.23 3.91 21.40
C SER A 54 18.43 4.52 20.25
N PHE A 55 17.10 4.34 20.27
CA PHE A 55 16.21 4.84 19.22
C PHE A 55 16.20 6.37 19.16
N ALA A 56 16.76 6.92 18.08
CA ALA A 56 16.82 8.36 17.83
C ALA A 56 16.70 8.65 16.33
N VAL A 57 15.46 8.79 15.86
CA VAL A 57 15.09 9.02 14.45
C VAL A 57 15.64 10.34 13.94
N THR A 58 15.50 11.40 14.73
CA THR A 58 15.91 12.76 14.35
C THR A 58 17.41 12.86 14.20
N ASP A 59 18.18 12.29 15.13
CA ASP A 59 19.63 12.28 15.04
C ASP A 59 20.13 11.34 13.94
N ALA A 60 19.50 10.19 13.71
CA ALA A 60 19.81 9.33 12.57
C ALA A 60 19.60 10.06 11.21
N LEU A 61 18.62 10.96 11.16
CA LEU A 61 18.27 11.71 9.94
C LEU A 61 19.14 12.95 9.71
N LEU A 62 19.38 13.72 10.78
CA LEU A 62 20.07 15.01 10.72
C LEU A 62 21.57 14.89 10.97
N ARG A 63 21.99 13.99 11.86
CA ARG A 63 23.38 13.86 12.35
C ARG A 63 23.79 12.39 12.52
N PRO A 64 23.78 11.59 11.45
CA PRO A 64 24.13 10.18 11.55
C PRO A 64 25.56 9.96 12.08
N GLU A 65 26.49 10.88 11.78
CA GLU A 65 27.87 10.85 12.28
C GLU A 65 27.99 10.98 13.81
N ALA A 66 27.04 11.68 14.47
CA ALA A 66 27.04 11.80 15.92
C ALA A 66 26.54 10.52 16.60
N LEU A 67 25.70 9.74 15.91
CA LEU A 67 25.03 8.56 16.44
C LEU A 67 25.86 7.28 16.22
N TRP A 68 26.66 7.25 15.15
CA TRP A 68 27.61 6.17 14.86
C TRP A 68 29.02 6.70 14.55
N PRO A 69 29.73 7.25 15.54
CA PRO A 69 31.07 7.82 15.33
C PRO A 69 32.12 6.77 14.93
N HIS A 70 31.86 5.49 15.19
CA HIS A 70 32.78 4.38 14.92
C HIS A 70 32.61 3.76 13.52
N LEU A 71 31.53 4.08 12.80
CA LEU A 71 31.35 3.57 11.45
C LEU A 71 32.17 4.35 10.44
N GLY A 72 32.83 3.62 9.53
CA GLY A 72 33.49 4.22 8.38
C GLY A 72 32.50 5.03 7.52
N PRO A 73 32.93 6.13 6.87
CA PRO A 73 32.05 7.02 6.11
C PRO A 73 31.22 6.31 5.03
N THR A 74 31.80 5.30 4.37
CA THR A 74 31.13 4.51 3.33
C THR A 74 30.04 3.61 3.91
N ALA A 75 30.32 2.94 5.02
CA ALA A 75 29.35 2.08 5.70
C ALA A 75 28.19 2.88 6.28
N LEU A 76 28.47 4.07 6.83
CA LEU A 76 27.45 4.98 7.30
C LEU A 76 26.58 5.50 6.13
N LEU A 77 27.18 5.87 5.00
CA LEU A 77 26.42 6.33 3.83
C LEU A 77 25.50 5.22 3.28
N VAL A 78 26.02 3.99 3.15
CA VAL A 78 25.23 2.86 2.65
C VAL A 78 24.12 2.48 3.65
N GLY A 79 24.49 2.29 4.92
CA GLY A 79 23.59 1.83 5.98
C GLY A 79 22.56 2.86 6.43
N ALA A 80 22.90 4.15 6.45
CA ALA A 80 22.01 5.21 6.95
C ALA A 80 21.31 6.02 5.84
N ARG A 81 21.73 5.92 4.57
CA ARG A 81 21.13 6.71 3.47
C ARG A 81 20.66 5.86 2.28
N ILE A 82 21.52 5.01 1.73
CA ILE A 82 21.22 4.29 0.48
C ILE A 82 20.18 3.17 0.72
N ILE A 83 20.47 2.25 1.64
CA ILE A 83 19.57 1.14 1.98
C ILE A 83 18.19 1.65 2.47
N PRO A 84 18.10 2.58 3.44
CA PRO A 84 16.81 3.05 3.92
C PRO A 84 16.04 3.82 2.83
N GLY A 85 16.72 4.57 1.96
CA GLY A 85 16.08 5.22 0.81
C GLY A 85 15.46 4.22 -0.16
N LEU A 86 16.19 3.17 -0.51
CA LEU A 86 15.68 2.12 -1.40
C LEU A 86 14.46 1.41 -0.78
N LEU A 87 14.54 1.08 0.50
CA LEU A 87 13.45 0.45 1.25
C LEU A 87 12.23 1.36 1.36
N SER A 88 12.40 2.66 1.64
CA SER A 88 11.30 3.63 1.67
C SER A 88 10.59 3.74 0.32
N VAL A 89 11.34 3.76 -0.78
CA VAL A 89 10.75 3.77 -2.14
C VAL A 89 9.99 2.49 -2.41
N ALA A 90 10.58 1.32 -2.08
CA ALA A 90 9.92 0.03 -2.26
C ALA A 90 8.63 -0.08 -1.43
N LEU A 91 8.65 0.35 -0.16
CA LEU A 91 7.49 0.38 0.72
C LEU A 91 6.42 1.35 0.21
N GLY A 92 6.81 2.53 -0.27
CA GLY A 92 5.89 3.49 -0.88
C GLY A 92 5.22 2.92 -2.13
N ALA A 93 6.00 2.28 -3.01
CA ALA A 93 5.48 1.63 -4.21
C ALA A 93 4.54 0.46 -3.88
N LEU A 94 4.92 -0.41 -2.94
CA LEU A 94 4.07 -1.50 -2.47
C LEU A 94 2.79 -0.97 -1.82
N GLY A 95 2.90 0.07 -0.99
CA GLY A 95 1.76 0.74 -0.39
C GLY A 95 0.80 1.27 -1.45
N LEU A 96 1.30 1.94 -2.49
CA LEU A 96 0.50 2.41 -3.63
C LEU A 96 -0.16 1.26 -4.40
N VAL A 97 0.60 0.21 -4.72
CA VAL A 97 0.09 -0.96 -5.47
C VAL A 97 -1.00 -1.69 -4.69
N LEU A 98 -0.89 -1.76 -3.36
CA LEU A 98 -1.91 -2.36 -2.49
C LEU A 98 -3.09 -1.41 -2.25
N TRP A 99 -2.84 -0.11 -2.18
CA TRP A 99 -3.86 0.91 -1.95
C TRP A 99 -4.82 1.06 -3.13
N VAL A 100 -4.32 1.00 -4.37
CA VAL A 100 -5.14 1.12 -5.59
C VAL A 100 -6.31 0.11 -5.63
N PRO A 101 -6.10 -1.22 -5.47
CA PRO A 101 -7.20 -2.18 -5.49
C PRO A 101 -8.11 -2.07 -4.26
N LEU A 102 -7.56 -1.75 -3.08
CA LEU A 102 -8.35 -1.61 -1.84
C LEU A 102 -9.27 -0.38 -1.88
N ARG A 103 -8.80 0.74 -2.43
CA ARG A 103 -9.61 1.96 -2.59
C ARG A 103 -10.61 1.84 -3.74
N GLY A 104 -10.25 1.13 -4.81
CA GLY A 104 -11.13 0.86 -5.95
C GLY A 104 -12.35 0.00 -5.62
N GLY A 105 -12.31 -0.80 -4.54
CA GLY A 105 -13.46 -1.55 -4.04
C GLY A 105 -14.53 -0.68 -3.36
N ALA A 106 -14.17 0.49 -2.83
CA ALA A 106 -15.11 1.38 -2.14
C ALA A 106 -15.86 2.34 -3.07
N GLN A 107 -15.31 2.64 -4.26
CA GLN A 107 -15.96 3.54 -5.23
C GLN A 107 -16.79 2.82 -6.30
N ASN A 108 -16.55 1.52 -6.50
CA ASN A 108 -17.35 0.73 -7.41
C ASN A 108 -18.52 0.11 -6.64
N GLY A 109 -19.64 0.83 -6.58
CA GLY A 109 -20.97 0.26 -6.31
C GLY A 109 -21.44 -0.74 -7.39
N LEU A 110 -20.50 -1.36 -8.11
CA LEU A 110 -20.71 -2.35 -9.14
C LEU A 110 -20.08 -3.66 -8.66
N ALA A 111 -20.91 -4.69 -8.60
CA ALA A 111 -20.57 -6.07 -8.32
C ALA A 111 -19.22 -6.45 -8.98
N GLY A 112 -18.27 -6.94 -8.18
CA GLY A 112 -16.96 -7.36 -8.70
C GLY A 112 -17.08 -8.54 -9.66
N LYS A 113 -16.01 -8.89 -10.38
CA LYS A 113 -15.99 -10.07 -11.29
C LYS A 113 -16.42 -11.38 -10.61
N ARG A 114 -16.25 -11.50 -9.29
CA ARG A 114 -16.72 -12.65 -8.49
C ARG A 114 -18.22 -12.62 -8.21
N ASP A 115 -18.81 -11.44 -8.05
CA ASP A 115 -20.25 -11.26 -7.85
C ASP A 115 -21.04 -11.32 -9.17
N LEU A 116 -20.40 -10.95 -10.29
CA LEU A 116 -20.92 -11.15 -11.65
C LEU A 116 -20.76 -12.60 -12.13
N ALA A 117 -19.92 -13.40 -11.48
CA ALA A 117 -19.66 -14.80 -11.86
C ALA A 117 -20.96 -15.64 -11.95
N PRO A 118 -21.88 -15.60 -10.97
CA PRO A 118 -23.16 -16.33 -11.06
C PRO A 118 -24.14 -15.76 -12.10
N LEU A 119 -23.94 -14.53 -12.58
CA LEU A 119 -24.77 -13.90 -13.61
C LEU A 119 -24.22 -14.12 -15.04
N LEU A 120 -23.01 -14.68 -15.17
CA LEU A 120 -22.46 -15.05 -16.46
C LEU A 120 -23.21 -16.26 -17.02
N ASP A 121 -23.65 -16.16 -18.27
CA ASP A 121 -24.43 -17.16 -19.01
C ASP A 121 -23.81 -18.57 -18.93
N LYS A 122 -22.48 -18.67 -18.85
CA LYS A 122 -21.74 -19.93 -18.66
C LYS A 122 -22.02 -20.62 -17.32
N GLN A 123 -22.18 -19.88 -16.23
CA GLN A 123 -22.51 -20.45 -14.92
C GLN A 123 -24.00 -20.75 -14.80
N ILE A 124 -24.85 -19.95 -15.44
CA ILE A 124 -26.29 -20.23 -15.56
C ILE A 124 -26.51 -21.52 -16.35
N THR A 125 -25.84 -21.69 -17.48
CA THR A 125 -25.91 -22.92 -18.30
C THR A 125 -25.26 -24.12 -17.61
N ALA A 126 -24.16 -23.94 -16.86
CA ALA A 126 -23.58 -25.00 -16.05
C ALA A 126 -24.53 -25.45 -14.91
N LYS A 127 -25.17 -24.50 -14.21
CA LYS A 127 -26.15 -24.79 -13.16
C LYS A 127 -27.45 -25.37 -13.73
N ALA A 128 -27.89 -24.92 -14.90
CA ALA A 128 -29.02 -25.51 -15.60
C ALA A 128 -28.72 -26.94 -16.08
N ARG A 129 -27.49 -27.23 -16.53
CA ARG A 129 -27.03 -28.59 -16.85
C ARG A 129 -26.95 -29.48 -15.61
N SER A 130 -26.47 -28.97 -14.47
CA SER A 130 -26.42 -29.75 -13.22
C SER A 130 -27.81 -30.04 -12.65
N LEU A 131 -28.75 -29.11 -12.78
CA LEU A 131 -30.14 -29.28 -12.32
C LEU A 131 -30.99 -30.17 -13.25
N ARG A 132 -30.59 -30.34 -14.51
CA ARG A 132 -31.31 -31.20 -15.47
C ARG A 132 -30.32 -32.06 -16.27
N PRO A 133 -29.87 -33.20 -15.70
CA PRO A 133 -28.92 -34.11 -16.35
C PRO A 133 -29.40 -34.62 -17.73
N SER A 134 -30.71 -34.64 -17.98
CA SER A 134 -31.32 -35.06 -19.25
C SER A 134 -31.13 -34.08 -20.42
N LEU A 135 -30.52 -32.90 -20.19
CA LEU A 135 -30.14 -31.95 -21.24
C LEU A 135 -28.75 -32.18 -21.83
N SER A 136 -27.87 -32.95 -21.16
CA SER A 136 -26.52 -33.25 -21.69
C SER A 136 -26.59 -34.12 -22.94
N GLY A 137 -27.59 -35.00 -23.04
CA GLY A 137 -27.76 -35.93 -24.17
C GLY A 137 -28.34 -35.31 -25.45
N ARG A 138 -28.75 -34.03 -25.45
CA ARG A 138 -29.36 -33.39 -26.63
C ARG A 138 -28.34 -32.76 -27.60
N GLU A 139 -27.08 -32.61 -27.21
CA GLU A 139 -26.04 -32.08 -28.11
C GLU A 139 -25.62 -33.09 -29.19
N CYS A 140 -25.69 -34.41 -28.92
CA CYS A 140 -25.37 -35.42 -29.94
C CYS A 140 -26.45 -35.48 -31.05
N LYS A 141 -27.66 -34.91 -30.83
CA LYS A 141 -28.68 -34.73 -31.88
C LYS A 141 -28.47 -33.50 -32.78
N ARG A 142 -27.50 -32.63 -32.47
CA ARG A 142 -27.22 -31.39 -33.24
C ARG A 142 -25.99 -31.50 -34.16
N GLY A 143 -25.51 -32.72 -34.42
CA GLY A 143 -24.49 -32.99 -35.44
C GLY A 143 -23.04 -32.75 -35.00
N ARG A 144 -22.74 -32.78 -33.68
CA ARG A 144 -21.35 -32.87 -33.21
C ARG A 144 -21.01 -34.31 -32.85
N PRO A 145 -19.81 -34.80 -33.23
CA PRO A 145 -19.40 -36.15 -32.87
C PRO A 145 -19.28 -36.26 -31.35
N CYS A 146 -20.06 -37.20 -30.82
CA CYS A 146 -19.62 -38.01 -29.70
C CYS A 146 -18.32 -38.72 -30.13
#